data_AF-A0A660NQV3-F1
#
_entry.id   AF-A0A660NQV3-F1
#
_cell.length_a   1.000
_cell.length_b   1.000
_cell.length_c   1.000
_cell.angle_alpha   90.00
_cell.angle_beta   90.00
_cell.angle_gamma   90.00
#
_symmetry.space_group_name_H-M   'P 1'
#
loop_
_entity.id
_entity.type
_entity.pdbx_description
1 polymer ?
#
loop_
_entity_poly.entity_id
_entity_poly.type
_entity_poly.pdbx_seq_one_letter_code
_entity_poly.pdbx_strand_id
1 'polypeptide(L)'
;MVKQRDTLTSLSQGSAHEAGRSNETDQQREANRALVAQVHEALFTGHDVSVLDSGFSPDFIEHSPLVKDGLAGLRQLVSDCPDMRHEAVRVLADGNLVAIHGRFTGLAETPLVGFDIYRVAHGRIIEHWDGLVPEAPPNVSGHTQLDGTIGPGEDDAEANRTFITRFFTETLIGGDYSGFRRYTDGTNFIQHSPDIGDGVDAVIAFLDDLAAQGNRLEYQRIHRTVAEGGFVLTHSEGSISGRRHAYFELWRVVDGRLVEMWDAIPEVPQDHEALHDHGIF
;
A
#
# COMPACT_ATOMS: atom_id res chain seq x y z
N MET A 1 40.28 -31.01 47.77
CA MET A 1 40.69 -30.60 46.41
C MET A 1 39.41 -30.36 45.61
N VAL A 2 38.87 -29.14 45.63
CA VAL A 2 37.58 -28.81 44.98
C VAL A 2 37.86 -27.63 44.05
N LYS A 3 37.64 -27.83 42.75
CA LYS A 3 37.79 -26.83 41.70
C LYS A 3 36.56 -25.92 41.67
N GLN A 4 36.75 -24.62 41.83
CA GLN A 4 35.78 -23.58 41.44
C GLN A 4 35.76 -23.47 39.91
N ARG A 5 34.56 -23.40 39.33
CA ARG A 5 34.32 -23.07 37.92
C ARG A 5 33.95 -21.59 37.83
N ASP A 6 34.78 -20.84 37.12
CA ASP A 6 34.43 -19.52 36.59
C ASP A 6 33.44 -19.69 35.45
N THR A 7 32.28 -19.04 35.56
CA THR A 7 31.45 -18.72 34.39
C THR A 7 30.84 -17.35 34.64
N LEU A 8 31.38 -16.33 33.99
CA LEU A 8 30.73 -15.05 33.72
C LEU A 8 31.65 -14.32 32.74
N THR A 9 31.24 -14.21 31.47
CA THR A 9 31.41 -13.04 30.56
C THR A 9 31.08 -13.52 29.13
N SER A 10 29.82 -13.39 28.70
CA SER A 10 29.41 -13.54 27.29
C SER A 10 28.02 -12.95 27.04
N LEU A 11 27.77 -11.71 27.48
CA LEU A 11 26.47 -11.04 27.26
C LEU A 11 26.56 -9.64 26.64
N SER A 12 27.76 -9.13 26.29
CA SER A 12 27.88 -7.75 25.77
C SER A 12 28.12 -7.62 24.26
N GLN A 13 28.45 -8.69 23.53
CA GLN A 13 28.75 -8.60 22.10
C GLN A 13 27.53 -8.77 21.17
N GLY A 14 26.46 -9.42 21.61
CA GLY A 14 25.23 -9.62 20.80
C GLY A 14 24.43 -8.32 20.62
N SER A 15 24.25 -7.55 21.70
CA SER A 15 23.41 -6.35 21.70
C SER A 15 23.95 -5.20 20.83
N ALA A 16 25.27 -5.03 20.74
CA ALA A 16 25.87 -4.00 19.90
C ALA A 16 25.81 -4.33 18.40
N HIS A 17 25.86 -5.62 18.05
CA HIS A 17 25.76 -6.07 16.66
C HIS A 17 24.31 -6.02 16.15
N GLU A 18 23.33 -6.36 16.99
CA GLU A 18 21.90 -6.21 16.68
C GLU A 18 21.50 -4.72 16.54
N ALA A 19 21.97 -3.85 17.43
CA ALA A 19 21.70 -2.41 17.36
C ALA A 19 22.36 -1.74 16.14
N GLY A 20 23.55 -2.21 15.72
CA GLY A 20 24.19 -1.74 14.49
C GLY A 20 23.40 -2.14 13.24
N ARG A 21 22.92 -3.38 13.19
CA ARG A 21 22.16 -3.93 12.05
C ARG A 21 20.76 -3.33 11.94
N SER A 22 20.10 -3.01 13.06
CA SER A 22 18.79 -2.33 13.03
C SER A 22 18.93 -0.91 12.47
N ASN A 23 19.96 -0.17 12.90
CA ASN A 23 20.23 1.19 12.41
C ASN A 23 20.58 1.23 10.91
N GLU A 24 21.35 0.26 10.41
CA GLU A 24 21.62 0.13 8.97
C GLU A 24 20.35 -0.18 8.15
N THR A 25 19.46 -1.01 8.72
CA THR A 25 18.19 -1.36 8.06
C THR A 25 17.25 -0.16 8.01
N ASP A 26 17.16 0.63 9.08
CA ASP A 26 16.37 1.86 9.13
C ASP A 26 16.92 2.95 8.20
N GLN A 27 18.24 3.13 8.15
CA GLN A 27 18.87 4.05 7.20
C GLN A 27 18.61 3.64 5.74
N GLN A 28 18.68 2.35 5.43
CA GLN A 28 18.39 1.87 4.08
C GLN A 28 16.91 2.07 3.71
N ARG A 29 16.00 1.81 4.64
CA ARG A 29 14.56 2.03 4.47
C ARG A 29 14.25 3.49 4.17
N GLU A 30 14.86 4.41 4.93
CA GLU A 30 14.69 5.85 4.71
C GLU A 30 15.35 6.33 3.40
N ALA A 31 16.50 5.76 3.03
CA ALA A 31 17.12 6.02 1.74
C ALA A 31 16.23 5.56 0.56
N ASN A 32 15.56 4.42 0.71
CA ASN A 32 14.60 3.92 -0.28
C ASN A 32 13.39 4.86 -0.40
N ARG A 33 12.84 5.32 0.74
CA ARG A 33 11.76 6.32 0.76
C ARG A 33 12.17 7.57 -0.01
N ALA A 34 13.32 8.13 0.32
CA ALA A 34 13.82 9.37 -0.27
C ALA A 34 14.04 9.22 -1.77
N LEU A 35 14.64 8.11 -2.22
CA LEU A 35 14.83 7.80 -3.63
C LEU A 35 13.49 7.79 -4.37
N VAL A 36 12.53 6.99 -3.90
CA VAL A 36 11.24 6.82 -4.56
C VAL A 36 10.45 8.13 -4.59
N ALA A 37 10.35 8.83 -3.46
CA ALA A 37 9.65 10.11 -3.41
C ALA A 37 10.24 11.16 -4.37
N GLN A 38 11.56 11.30 -4.39
CA GLN A 38 12.24 12.26 -5.27
C GLN A 38 12.10 11.90 -6.75
N VAL A 39 12.28 10.64 -7.10
CA VAL A 39 12.17 10.17 -8.49
C VAL A 39 10.73 10.30 -8.98
N HIS A 40 9.74 9.93 -8.15
CA HIS A 40 8.32 10.04 -8.46
C HIS A 40 7.89 11.50 -8.69
N GLU A 41 8.26 12.41 -7.78
CA GLU A 41 7.96 13.83 -7.91
C GLU A 41 8.63 14.43 -9.16
N ALA A 42 9.91 14.15 -9.37
CA ALA A 42 10.65 14.64 -10.52
C ALA A 42 10.06 14.15 -11.84
N LEU A 43 9.63 12.88 -11.92
CA LEU A 43 9.05 12.30 -13.12
C LEU A 43 7.64 12.84 -13.39
N PHE A 44 6.72 12.72 -12.43
CA PHE A 44 5.29 12.92 -12.68
C PHE A 44 4.81 14.35 -12.44
N THR A 45 5.56 15.16 -11.69
CA THR A 45 5.25 16.60 -11.47
C THR A 45 6.30 17.48 -12.14
N GLY A 46 7.57 17.10 -12.05
CA GLY A 46 8.68 17.80 -12.69
C GLY A 46 8.82 17.52 -14.19
N HIS A 47 8.18 16.47 -14.71
CA HIS A 47 8.31 15.98 -16.09
C HIS A 47 9.78 15.72 -16.51
N ASP A 48 10.66 15.48 -15.53
CA ASP A 48 12.07 15.21 -15.77
C ASP A 48 12.28 13.73 -16.12
N VAL A 49 12.12 13.42 -17.39
CA VAL A 49 12.30 12.05 -17.91
C VAL A 49 13.75 11.56 -17.85
N SER A 50 14.72 12.37 -17.40
CA SER A 50 16.11 11.91 -17.19
C SER A 50 16.26 11.06 -15.92
N VAL A 51 15.31 11.16 -14.98
CA VAL A 51 15.30 10.31 -13.78
C VAL A 51 15.03 8.84 -14.09
N LEU A 52 14.44 8.54 -15.26
CA LEU A 52 14.27 7.16 -15.73
C LEU A 52 15.61 6.44 -15.95
N ASP A 53 16.68 7.16 -16.30
CA ASP A 53 17.99 6.57 -16.58
C ASP A 53 18.84 6.35 -15.31
N SER A 54 18.57 7.16 -14.27
CA SER A 54 19.36 7.20 -13.04
C SER A 54 18.66 6.57 -11.82
N GLY A 55 17.35 6.76 -11.70
CA GLY A 55 16.52 6.29 -10.58
C GLY A 55 15.95 4.88 -10.76
N PHE A 56 15.86 4.39 -11.99
CA PHE A 56 15.31 3.06 -12.30
C PHE A 56 16.38 2.08 -12.78
N SER A 57 16.12 0.79 -12.59
CA SER A 57 16.90 -0.28 -13.20
C SER A 57 16.61 -0.39 -14.70
N PRO A 58 17.61 -0.69 -15.54
CA PRO A 58 17.35 -1.03 -16.94
C PRO A 58 16.39 -2.21 -17.13
N ASP A 59 16.33 -3.11 -16.14
CA ASP A 59 15.46 -4.29 -16.10
C ASP A 59 14.18 -4.02 -15.27
N PHE A 60 13.74 -2.75 -15.19
CA PHE A 60 12.54 -2.36 -14.45
C PHE A 60 11.29 -3.09 -14.95
N ILE A 61 10.52 -3.62 -14.00
CA ILE A 61 9.26 -4.32 -14.25
C ILE A 61 8.09 -3.38 -13.90
N GLU A 62 7.19 -3.20 -14.84
CA GLU A 62 5.99 -2.40 -14.70
C GLU A 62 4.76 -3.31 -14.70
N HIS A 63 3.92 -3.19 -13.69
CA HIS A 63 2.67 -3.94 -13.55
C HIS A 63 1.41 -3.09 -13.76
N SER A 64 1.55 -1.77 -13.89
CA SER A 64 0.43 -0.86 -14.13
C SER A 64 -0.30 -1.20 -15.42
N PRO A 65 -1.64 -1.41 -15.38
CA PRO A 65 -2.45 -1.54 -16.58
C PRO A 65 -2.43 -0.29 -17.50
N LEU A 66 -1.90 0.84 -17.03
CA LEU A 66 -1.85 2.10 -17.77
C LEU A 66 -0.58 2.25 -18.62
N VAL A 67 0.46 1.46 -18.34
CA VAL A 67 1.79 1.66 -18.91
C VAL A 67 2.23 0.43 -19.67
N LYS A 68 2.51 0.62 -20.96
CA LYS A 68 3.07 -0.42 -21.84
C LYS A 68 4.59 -0.29 -21.92
N ASP A 69 5.33 -1.40 -22.10
CA ASP A 69 6.75 -1.37 -22.49
C ASP A 69 7.69 -0.68 -21.45
N GLY A 70 7.36 -0.76 -20.15
CA GLY A 70 8.24 -0.36 -19.03
C GLY A 70 8.70 1.11 -19.08
N LEU A 71 10.01 1.34 -18.95
CA LEU A 71 10.58 2.70 -18.93
C LEU A 71 10.28 3.52 -20.20
N ALA A 72 10.18 2.86 -21.36
CA ALA A 72 9.80 3.55 -22.60
C ALA A 72 8.34 4.03 -22.53
N GLY A 73 7.45 3.22 -21.95
CA GLY A 73 6.07 3.58 -21.65
C GLY A 73 5.95 4.77 -20.72
N LEU A 74 6.66 4.75 -19.60
CA LEU A 74 6.65 5.87 -18.65
C LEU A 74 7.11 7.17 -19.31
N ARG A 75 8.13 7.12 -20.16
CA ARG A 75 8.60 8.28 -20.93
C ARG A 75 7.51 8.80 -21.89
N GLN A 76 6.79 7.89 -22.54
CA GLN A 76 5.70 8.24 -23.44
C GLN A 76 4.51 8.83 -22.68
N LEU A 77 4.12 8.25 -21.54
CA LEU A 77 3.04 8.74 -20.69
C LEU A 77 3.28 10.18 -20.25
N VAL A 78 4.48 10.49 -19.75
CA VAL A 78 4.86 11.86 -19.35
C VAL A 78 4.83 12.83 -20.54
N SER A 79 5.17 12.37 -21.74
CA SER A 79 5.08 13.18 -22.96
C SER A 79 3.63 13.43 -23.40
N ASP A 80 2.76 12.44 -23.25
CA ASP A 80 1.36 12.50 -23.68
C ASP A 80 0.48 13.27 -22.68
N CYS A 81 0.90 13.35 -21.42
CA CYS A 81 0.21 14.05 -20.34
C CYS A 81 1.07 15.20 -19.78
N PRO A 82 1.29 16.30 -20.54
CA PRO A 82 2.19 17.40 -20.15
C PRO A 82 1.69 18.27 -18.98
N ASP A 83 0.41 18.13 -18.63
CA ASP A 83 -0.22 18.79 -17.48
C ASP A 83 -0.31 17.86 -16.26
N MET A 84 0.23 16.63 -16.37
CA MET A 84 0.19 15.65 -15.29
C MET A 84 0.89 16.18 -14.05
N ARG A 85 0.29 15.94 -12.90
CA ARG A 85 0.90 16.21 -11.60
C ARG A 85 0.48 15.14 -10.63
N HIS A 86 1.39 14.78 -9.73
CA HIS A 86 1.08 13.95 -8.59
C HIS A 86 1.24 14.72 -7.27
N GLU A 87 0.22 14.62 -6.41
CA GLU A 87 0.23 15.11 -5.04
C GLU A 87 0.30 13.91 -4.08
N ALA A 88 1.48 13.67 -3.51
CA ALA A 88 1.66 12.64 -2.49
C ALA A 88 1.09 13.08 -1.15
N VAL A 89 0.21 12.28 -0.57
CA VAL A 89 -0.38 12.51 0.76
C VAL A 89 0.32 11.69 1.82
N ARG A 90 0.55 10.39 1.55
CA ARG A 90 1.29 9.49 2.44
C ARG A 90 2.38 8.81 1.65
N VAL A 91 3.54 8.65 2.28
CA VAL A 91 4.63 7.80 1.77
C VAL A 91 5.00 6.87 2.89
N LEU A 92 4.93 5.56 2.66
CA LEU A 92 5.30 4.51 3.62
C LEU A 92 6.52 3.77 3.10
N ALA A 93 7.45 3.40 3.97
CA ALA A 93 8.61 2.60 3.58
C ALA A 93 8.82 1.42 4.53
N ASP A 94 8.97 0.25 3.93
CA ASP A 94 8.99 -1.05 4.57
C ASP A 94 10.06 -1.94 3.94
N GLY A 95 11.24 -1.97 4.56
CA GLY A 95 12.42 -2.61 3.99
C GLY A 95 12.75 -2.06 2.60
N ASN A 96 12.49 -2.87 1.56
CA ASN A 96 12.74 -2.52 0.16
C ASN A 96 11.50 -2.13 -0.64
N LEU A 97 10.33 -2.06 0.01
CA LEU A 97 9.10 -1.55 -0.60
C LEU A 97 8.84 -0.11 -0.12
N VAL A 98 8.36 0.72 -1.03
CA VAL A 98 7.86 2.06 -0.73
C VAL A 98 6.48 2.20 -1.35
N ALA A 99 5.49 2.57 -0.55
CA ALA A 99 4.16 2.88 -1.05
C ALA A 99 3.92 4.39 -1.02
N ILE A 100 3.27 4.92 -2.06
CA ILE A 100 2.80 6.30 -2.13
C ILE A 100 1.28 6.26 -2.23
N HIS A 101 0.58 7.04 -1.41
CA HIS A 101 -0.85 7.28 -1.52
C HIS A 101 -1.07 8.75 -1.90
N GLY A 102 -1.82 9.01 -2.97
CA GLY A 102 -1.93 10.36 -3.49
C GLY A 102 -2.93 10.54 -4.62
N ARG A 103 -2.83 11.71 -5.26
CA ARG A 103 -3.70 12.15 -6.36
C ARG A 103 -2.89 12.44 -7.61
N PHE A 104 -3.29 11.87 -8.73
CA PHE A 104 -2.92 12.34 -10.06
C PHE A 104 -3.97 13.31 -10.62
N THR A 105 -3.52 14.47 -11.08
CA THR A 105 -4.31 15.39 -11.93
C THR A 105 -3.68 15.44 -13.32
N GLY A 106 -4.47 15.62 -14.38
CA GLY A 106 -3.96 15.72 -15.76
C GLY A 106 -3.61 14.38 -16.43
N LEU A 107 -3.69 13.27 -15.69
CA LEU A 107 -3.56 11.90 -16.21
C LEU A 107 -4.86 11.39 -16.87
N ALA A 108 -6.01 11.79 -16.32
CA ALA A 108 -7.34 11.48 -16.84
C ALA A 108 -8.26 12.71 -16.69
N GLU A 109 -9.46 12.65 -17.30
CA GLU A 109 -10.45 13.74 -17.20
C GLU A 109 -10.87 14.02 -15.76
N THR A 110 -11.13 12.96 -15.00
CA THR A 110 -11.31 13.04 -13.54
C THR A 110 -9.96 12.72 -12.89
N PRO A 111 -9.53 13.49 -11.85
CA PRO A 111 -8.35 13.12 -11.08
C PRO A 111 -8.41 11.67 -10.62
N LEU A 112 -7.26 10.99 -10.59
CA LEU A 112 -7.17 9.64 -10.07
C LEU A 112 -6.55 9.67 -8.68
N VAL A 113 -7.09 8.87 -7.77
CA VAL A 113 -6.63 8.73 -6.39
C VAL A 113 -6.33 7.26 -6.14
N GLY A 114 -5.27 6.99 -5.38
CA GLY A 114 -4.96 5.64 -4.98
C GLY A 114 -3.51 5.48 -4.59
N PHE A 115 -2.96 4.30 -4.90
CA PHE A 115 -1.69 3.86 -4.37
C PHE A 115 -0.73 3.41 -5.47
N ASP A 116 0.53 3.76 -5.30
CA ASP A 116 1.66 3.20 -6.02
C ASP A 116 2.51 2.40 -5.01
N ILE A 117 3.05 1.26 -5.43
CA ILE A 117 4.01 0.47 -4.65
C ILE A 117 5.25 0.26 -5.51
N TYR A 118 6.40 0.68 -5.01
CA TYR A 118 7.70 0.52 -5.66
C TYR A 118 8.57 -0.45 -4.89
N ARG A 119 9.29 -1.32 -5.60
CA ARG A 119 10.39 -2.11 -5.03
C ARG A 119 11.72 -1.49 -5.41
N VAL A 120 12.62 -1.39 -4.42
CA VAL A 120 13.97 -0.88 -4.59
C VAL A 120 14.99 -2.01 -4.42
N ALA A 121 16.01 -2.03 -5.29
CA ALA A 121 17.20 -2.84 -5.10
C ALA A 121 18.43 -2.12 -5.65
N HIS A 122 19.56 -2.28 -4.98
CA HIS A 122 20.83 -1.66 -5.39
C HIS A 122 20.75 -0.14 -5.63
N GLY A 123 19.93 0.56 -4.83
CA GLY A 123 19.72 1.99 -4.95
C GLY A 123 18.94 2.43 -6.20
N ARG A 124 18.16 1.54 -6.81
CA ARG A 124 17.30 1.81 -7.97
C ARG A 124 15.92 1.22 -7.79
N ILE A 125 14.91 1.85 -8.38
CA ILE A 125 13.56 1.29 -8.53
C ILE A 125 13.62 0.15 -9.54
N ILE A 126 13.16 -1.03 -9.16
CA ILE A 126 13.23 -2.24 -9.98
C ILE A 126 11.86 -2.79 -10.37
N GLU A 127 10.80 -2.43 -9.67
CA GLU A 127 9.46 -2.99 -9.87
C GLU A 127 8.40 -2.01 -9.36
N HIS A 128 7.25 -1.95 -10.02
CA HIS A 128 6.16 -1.04 -9.68
C HIS A 128 4.78 -1.69 -9.88
N TRP A 129 3.84 -1.37 -8.99
CA TRP A 129 2.41 -1.67 -9.10
C TRP A 129 1.59 -0.45 -8.70
N ASP A 130 0.46 -0.24 -9.35
CA ASP A 130 -0.48 0.80 -8.95
C ASP A 130 -1.91 0.27 -8.78
N GLY A 131 -2.70 1.06 -8.06
CA GLY A 131 -4.14 0.90 -7.93
C GLY A 131 -4.78 2.27 -7.85
N LEU A 132 -5.28 2.76 -8.99
CA LEU A 132 -5.84 4.10 -9.13
C LEU A 132 -7.33 4.04 -9.48
N VAL A 133 -8.14 4.83 -8.79
CA VAL A 133 -9.57 4.98 -9.06
C VAL A 133 -9.93 6.46 -9.28
N PRO A 134 -11.01 6.79 -10.00
CA PRO A 134 -11.47 8.17 -10.11
C PRO A 134 -11.76 8.78 -8.74
N GLU A 135 -11.36 10.05 -8.54
CA GLU A 135 -11.69 10.81 -7.35
C GLU A 135 -13.20 10.98 -7.22
N ALA A 136 -13.72 10.63 -6.04
CA ALA A 136 -15.13 10.72 -5.70
C ALA A 136 -15.42 11.89 -4.74
N PRO A 137 -16.68 12.35 -4.67
CA PRO A 137 -17.13 13.23 -3.58
C PRO A 137 -16.91 12.58 -2.21
N PRO A 138 -16.89 13.38 -1.12
CA PRO A 138 -16.83 12.83 0.22
C PRO A 138 -17.96 11.81 0.49
N ASN A 139 -17.66 10.79 1.28
CA ASN A 139 -18.62 9.77 1.68
C ASN A 139 -19.71 10.35 2.60
N VAL A 140 -20.64 9.50 3.04
CA VAL A 140 -21.77 9.91 3.90
C VAL A 140 -21.35 10.45 5.27
N SER A 141 -20.11 10.19 5.70
CA SER A 141 -19.49 10.76 6.91
C SER A 141 -18.75 12.08 6.65
N GLY A 142 -18.56 12.48 5.39
CA GLY A 142 -17.83 13.68 5.00
C GLY A 142 -16.33 13.47 4.81
N HIS A 143 -15.86 12.23 4.81
CA HIS A 143 -14.47 11.86 4.55
C HIS A 143 -14.21 11.66 3.06
N THR A 144 -13.01 12.02 2.63
CA THR A 144 -12.51 11.85 1.26
C THR A 144 -11.60 10.62 1.20
N GLN A 145 -11.21 10.23 -0.01
CA GLN A 145 -10.19 9.19 -0.20
C GLN A 145 -8.80 9.60 0.31
N LEU A 146 -8.54 10.87 0.64
CA LEU A 146 -7.19 11.38 0.94
C LEU A 146 -7.01 12.02 2.33
N ASP A 147 -8.09 12.49 2.97
CA ASP A 147 -8.02 13.10 4.30
C ASP A 147 -7.70 12.06 5.40
N GLY A 148 -7.71 12.50 6.65
CA GLY A 148 -7.39 11.67 7.80
C GLY A 148 -5.91 11.68 8.19
N THR A 149 -5.49 10.68 8.94
CA THR A 149 -4.13 10.63 9.53
C THR A 149 -3.06 10.49 8.45
N ILE A 150 -2.02 11.34 8.42
CA ILE A 150 -0.95 11.29 7.39
C ILE A 150 0.28 10.49 7.82
N GLY A 151 0.82 10.78 9.02
CA GLY A 151 2.07 10.20 9.48
C GLY A 151 1.88 8.81 10.07
N PRO A 152 2.82 7.86 9.83
CA PRO A 152 2.70 6.49 10.33
C PRO A 152 2.79 6.36 11.84
N GLY A 153 3.36 7.35 12.55
CA GLY A 153 3.63 7.23 13.97
C GLY A 153 4.81 6.29 14.26
N GLU A 154 4.96 5.89 15.52
CA GLU A 154 6.09 5.08 16.02
C GLU A 154 5.67 3.68 16.49
N ASP A 155 4.47 3.23 16.12
CA ASP A 155 3.95 1.91 16.52
C ASP A 155 4.77 0.75 15.90
N ASP A 156 4.63 -0.45 16.46
CA ASP A 156 5.30 -1.66 15.96
C ASP A 156 4.68 -2.13 14.64
N ALA A 157 5.33 -1.77 13.53
CA ALA A 157 4.89 -2.09 12.17
C ALA A 157 4.72 -3.60 11.93
N GLU A 158 5.58 -4.46 12.48
CA GLU A 158 5.50 -5.91 12.25
C GLU A 158 4.38 -6.56 13.08
N ALA A 159 4.17 -6.08 14.31
CA ALA A 159 3.02 -6.48 15.10
C ALA A 159 1.70 -6.07 14.40
N ASN A 160 1.65 -4.85 13.86
CA ASN A 160 0.50 -4.34 13.12
C ASN A 160 0.28 -5.10 11.81
N ARG A 161 1.34 -5.43 11.05
CA ARG A 161 1.25 -6.28 9.86
C ARG A 161 0.65 -7.64 10.18
N THR A 162 1.13 -8.27 11.25
CA THR A 162 0.62 -9.58 11.71
C THR A 162 -0.85 -9.49 12.08
N PHE A 163 -1.23 -8.44 12.81
CA PHE A 163 -2.62 -8.17 13.19
C PHE A 163 -3.53 -7.99 11.97
N ILE A 164 -3.16 -7.12 11.02
CA ILE A 164 -3.94 -6.84 9.81
C ILE A 164 -4.01 -8.07 8.91
N THR A 165 -2.93 -8.81 8.72
CA THR A 165 -2.93 -10.04 7.90
C THR A 165 -3.91 -11.08 8.47
N ARG A 166 -3.96 -11.23 9.81
CA ARG A 166 -4.91 -12.12 10.46
C ARG A 166 -6.36 -11.62 10.30
N PHE A 167 -6.61 -10.34 10.57
CA PHE A 167 -7.91 -9.70 10.33
C PHE A 167 -8.41 -9.94 8.90
N PHE A 168 -7.57 -9.64 7.92
CA PHE A 168 -7.87 -9.75 6.49
C PHE A 168 -8.21 -11.19 6.12
N THR A 169 -7.39 -12.15 6.56
CA THR A 169 -7.59 -13.57 6.25
C THR A 169 -8.89 -14.10 6.87
N GLU A 170 -9.16 -13.81 8.13
CA GLU A 170 -10.35 -14.32 8.83
C GLU A 170 -11.64 -13.61 8.39
N THR A 171 -11.58 -12.30 8.15
CA THR A 171 -12.76 -11.45 7.95
C THR A 171 -13.09 -11.27 6.47
N LEU A 172 -12.10 -10.92 5.65
CA LEU A 172 -12.31 -10.56 4.24
C LEU A 172 -12.22 -11.80 3.34
N ILE A 173 -11.12 -12.56 3.40
CA ILE A 173 -10.99 -13.83 2.66
C ILE A 173 -11.96 -14.88 3.21
N GLY A 174 -12.06 -14.99 4.53
CA GLY A 174 -12.97 -15.94 5.18
C GLY A 174 -14.46 -15.59 5.03
N GLY A 175 -14.79 -14.36 4.63
CA GLY A 175 -16.16 -13.87 4.46
C GLY A 175 -16.96 -13.77 5.77
N ASP A 176 -16.29 -13.79 6.93
CA ASP A 176 -16.90 -13.59 8.25
C ASP A 176 -16.80 -12.11 8.66
N TYR A 177 -17.69 -11.27 8.13
CA TYR A 177 -17.70 -9.83 8.38
C TYR A 177 -17.97 -9.46 9.85
N SER A 178 -18.40 -10.40 10.70
CA SER A 178 -18.44 -10.16 12.15
C SER A 178 -17.04 -9.92 12.74
N GLY A 179 -15.97 -10.24 12.00
CA GLY A 179 -14.59 -9.89 12.31
C GLY A 179 -14.36 -8.40 12.50
N PHE A 180 -15.06 -7.51 11.77
CA PHE A 180 -14.94 -6.07 12.02
C PHE A 180 -15.27 -5.70 13.47
N ARG A 181 -16.23 -6.38 14.13
CA ARG A 181 -16.54 -6.17 15.55
C ARG A 181 -15.45 -6.68 16.49
N ARG A 182 -14.70 -7.72 16.07
CA ARG A 182 -13.63 -8.32 16.88
C ARG A 182 -12.35 -7.48 16.84
N TYR A 183 -12.02 -6.95 15.67
CA TYR A 183 -10.74 -6.30 15.39
C TYR A 183 -10.75 -4.77 15.59
N THR A 184 -11.91 -4.13 15.56
CA THR A 184 -12.06 -2.71 15.90
C THR A 184 -12.45 -2.54 17.37
N ASP A 185 -12.63 -1.30 17.84
CA ASP A 185 -13.27 -1.00 19.13
C ASP A 185 -14.82 -0.95 19.05
N GLY A 186 -15.37 -1.16 17.84
CA GLY A 186 -16.81 -1.18 17.56
C GLY A 186 -17.44 0.20 17.33
N THR A 187 -16.79 1.30 17.72
CA THR A 187 -17.39 2.65 17.71
C THR A 187 -16.60 3.68 16.92
N ASN A 188 -15.28 3.55 16.82
CA ASN A 188 -14.39 4.53 16.21
C ASN A 188 -13.64 3.86 15.03
N PHE A 189 -14.38 3.49 13.99
CA PHE A 189 -13.79 3.04 12.74
C PHE A 189 -14.10 4.05 11.64
N ILE A 190 -13.09 4.86 11.29
CA ILE A 190 -13.20 5.90 10.28
C ILE A 190 -13.06 5.26 8.89
N GLN A 191 -13.97 5.61 7.99
CA GLN A 191 -14.01 5.11 6.62
C GLN A 191 -13.68 6.22 5.63
N HIS A 192 -12.80 5.91 4.67
CA HIS A 192 -12.47 6.79 3.56
C HIS A 192 -12.91 6.25 2.20
N SER A 193 -13.42 5.01 2.15
CA SER A 193 -14.09 4.49 0.95
C SER A 193 -15.29 5.39 0.61
N PRO A 194 -15.44 5.84 -0.65
CA PRO A 194 -16.49 6.78 -1.03
C PRO A 194 -17.91 6.29 -0.73
N ASP A 195 -18.12 4.98 -0.76
CA ASP A 195 -19.44 4.36 -0.66
C ASP A 195 -19.85 3.99 0.78
N ILE A 196 -18.93 4.11 1.76
CA ILE A 196 -19.13 3.58 3.11
C ILE A 196 -18.95 4.70 4.14
N GLY A 197 -19.90 4.83 5.07
CA GLY A 197 -19.79 5.74 6.21
C GLY A 197 -19.02 5.13 7.38
N ASP A 198 -18.73 5.95 8.38
CA ASP A 198 -18.02 5.50 9.58
C ASP A 198 -18.79 4.44 10.36
N GLY A 199 -18.02 3.68 11.13
CA GLY A 199 -18.52 2.70 12.07
C GLY A 199 -18.66 1.32 11.48
N VAL A 200 -18.44 0.33 12.34
CA VAL A 200 -18.46 -1.09 11.96
C VAL A 200 -19.80 -1.54 11.38
N ASP A 201 -20.90 -1.00 11.91
CA ASP A 201 -22.25 -1.36 11.45
C ASP A 201 -22.49 -0.94 10.00
N ALA A 202 -21.99 0.23 9.60
CA ALA A 202 -22.10 0.71 8.22
C ALA A 202 -21.32 -0.19 7.25
N VAL A 203 -20.10 -0.56 7.63
CA VAL A 203 -19.24 -1.46 6.82
C VAL A 203 -19.88 -2.83 6.65
N ILE A 204 -20.33 -3.45 7.75
CA ILE A 204 -20.96 -4.78 7.69
C ILE A 204 -22.23 -4.74 6.84
N ALA A 205 -23.10 -3.73 7.05
CA ALA A 205 -24.33 -3.60 6.28
C ALA A 205 -24.05 -3.42 4.79
N PHE A 206 -23.07 -2.60 4.42
CA PHE A 206 -22.67 -2.41 3.03
C PHE A 206 -22.18 -3.71 2.38
N LEU A 207 -21.29 -4.46 3.05
CA LEU A 207 -20.76 -5.71 2.52
C LEU A 207 -21.83 -6.82 2.44
N ASP A 208 -22.76 -6.87 3.39
CA ASP A 208 -23.90 -7.80 3.37
C ASP A 208 -24.87 -7.46 2.23
N ASP A 209 -25.15 -6.17 1.99
CA ASP A 209 -26.01 -5.72 0.89
C ASP A 209 -25.39 -6.02 -0.48
N LEU A 210 -24.09 -5.79 -0.64
CA LEU A 210 -23.36 -6.19 -1.86
C LEU A 210 -23.43 -7.71 -2.09
N ALA A 211 -23.24 -8.48 -1.02
CA ALA A 211 -23.35 -9.93 -1.10
C ALA A 211 -24.76 -10.40 -1.48
N ALA A 212 -25.80 -9.79 -0.91
CA ALA A 212 -27.20 -10.10 -1.22
C ALA A 212 -27.56 -9.76 -2.69
N GLN A 213 -26.89 -8.78 -3.28
CA GLN A 213 -27.05 -8.37 -4.67
C GLN A 213 -26.20 -9.18 -5.67
N GLY A 214 -25.40 -10.14 -5.19
CA GLY A 214 -24.50 -10.92 -6.05
C GLY A 214 -23.24 -10.16 -6.48
N ASN A 215 -22.93 -9.04 -5.82
CA ASN A 215 -21.78 -8.17 -6.07
C ASN A 215 -20.79 -8.19 -4.90
N ARG A 216 -20.70 -9.33 -4.19
CA ARG A 216 -19.76 -9.52 -3.09
C ARG A 216 -18.33 -9.18 -3.53
N LEU A 217 -17.57 -8.50 -2.68
CA LEU A 217 -16.12 -8.41 -2.80
C LEU A 217 -15.53 -9.78 -2.47
N GLU A 218 -15.09 -10.50 -3.50
CA GLU A 218 -14.46 -11.80 -3.35
C GLU A 218 -12.96 -11.62 -3.22
N TYR A 219 -12.39 -11.86 -2.04
CA TYR A 219 -10.95 -11.82 -1.83
C TYR A 219 -10.34 -13.21 -2.04
N GLN A 220 -9.23 -13.28 -2.76
CA GLN A 220 -8.54 -14.54 -3.06
C GLN A 220 -7.22 -14.67 -2.30
N ARG A 221 -6.33 -13.69 -2.43
CA ARG A 221 -5.00 -13.71 -1.79
C ARG A 221 -4.44 -12.32 -1.56
N ILE A 222 -3.66 -12.17 -0.50
CA ILE A 222 -2.75 -11.04 -0.31
C ILE A 222 -1.46 -11.35 -1.08
N HIS A 223 -1.06 -10.44 -1.98
CA HIS A 223 0.19 -10.56 -2.73
C HIS A 223 1.36 -9.93 -2.00
N ARG A 224 1.12 -8.78 -1.34
CA ARG A 224 2.13 -8.05 -0.57
C ARG A 224 1.50 -7.14 0.48
N THR A 225 2.32 -6.74 1.43
CA THR A 225 2.00 -5.71 2.42
C THR A 225 3.13 -4.71 2.54
N VAL A 226 2.80 -3.46 2.84
CA VAL A 226 3.76 -2.39 3.20
C VAL A 226 3.35 -1.86 4.56
N ALA A 227 4.16 -2.08 5.59
CA ALA A 227 3.86 -1.69 6.96
C ALA A 227 4.86 -0.66 7.50
N GLU A 228 4.35 0.40 8.10
CA GLU A 228 5.16 1.39 8.81
C GLU A 228 4.34 2.03 9.94
N GLY A 229 4.88 2.00 11.16
CA GLY A 229 4.17 2.51 12.33
C GLY A 229 2.80 1.83 12.51
N GLY A 230 1.77 2.65 12.64
CA GLY A 230 0.37 2.24 12.73
C GLY A 230 -0.24 1.83 11.39
N PHE A 231 0.43 2.04 10.25
CA PHE A 231 -0.12 1.75 8.93
C PHE A 231 0.28 0.38 8.39
N VAL A 232 -0.67 -0.28 7.73
CA VAL A 232 -0.43 -1.46 6.90
C VAL A 232 -1.23 -1.32 5.61
N LEU A 233 -0.56 -1.17 4.47
CA LEU A 233 -1.17 -1.32 3.15
C LEU A 233 -1.19 -2.80 2.77
N THR A 234 -2.35 -3.31 2.35
CA THR A 234 -2.49 -4.62 1.71
C THR A 234 -2.72 -4.43 0.22
N HIS A 235 -1.95 -5.14 -0.60
CA HIS A 235 -2.23 -5.30 -2.03
C HIS A 235 -2.63 -6.76 -2.28
N SER A 236 -3.88 -6.94 -2.66
CA SER A 236 -4.54 -8.25 -2.79
C SER A 236 -5.33 -8.37 -4.08
N GLU A 237 -5.64 -9.60 -4.46
CA GLU A 237 -6.41 -9.95 -5.65
C GLU A 237 -7.77 -10.52 -5.28
N GLY A 238 -8.74 -10.23 -6.14
CA GLY A 238 -10.09 -10.72 -5.98
C GLY A 238 -11.00 -10.42 -7.17
N SER A 239 -12.30 -10.54 -6.94
CA SER A 239 -13.31 -10.27 -7.95
C SER A 239 -14.54 -9.54 -7.40
N ILE A 240 -15.16 -8.71 -8.25
CA ILE A 240 -16.46 -8.07 -7.99
C ILE A 240 -17.34 -8.37 -9.20
N SER A 241 -18.49 -9.00 -8.96
CA SER A 241 -19.43 -9.41 -10.03
C SER A 241 -18.76 -10.24 -11.15
N GLY A 242 -17.79 -11.08 -10.79
CA GLY A 242 -17.01 -11.91 -11.71
C GLY A 242 -15.91 -11.20 -12.51
N ARG A 243 -15.73 -9.89 -12.32
CA ARG A 243 -14.61 -9.12 -12.91
C ARG A 243 -13.44 -9.12 -11.95
N ARG A 244 -12.20 -9.13 -12.48
CA ARG A 244 -10.98 -9.17 -11.68
C ARG A 244 -10.65 -7.78 -11.16
N HIS A 245 -10.29 -7.67 -9.89
CA HIS A 245 -9.93 -6.41 -9.25
C HIS A 245 -8.61 -6.56 -8.48
N ALA A 246 -7.82 -5.50 -8.49
CA ALA A 246 -6.74 -5.31 -7.53
C ALA A 246 -7.27 -4.48 -6.36
N TYR A 247 -7.01 -4.94 -5.15
CA TYR A 247 -7.47 -4.32 -3.91
C TYR A 247 -6.26 -3.71 -3.24
N PHE A 248 -6.23 -2.38 -3.15
CA PHE A 248 -5.29 -1.63 -2.35
C PHE A 248 -6.05 -1.06 -1.17
N GLU A 249 -5.76 -1.56 0.02
CA GLU A 249 -6.46 -1.16 1.25
C GLU A 249 -5.43 -0.79 2.30
N LEU A 250 -5.42 0.48 2.72
CA LEU A 250 -4.56 1.00 3.77
C LEU A 250 -5.32 0.96 5.08
N TRP A 251 -4.75 0.29 6.08
CA TRP A 251 -5.33 0.11 7.40
C TRP A 251 -4.51 0.86 8.43
N ARG A 252 -5.18 1.54 9.38
CA ARG A 252 -4.52 2.11 10.56
C ARG A 252 -4.89 1.36 11.82
N VAL A 253 -3.87 0.98 12.57
CA VAL A 253 -3.97 0.31 13.87
C VAL A 253 -3.48 1.26 14.97
N VAL A 254 -4.24 1.36 16.06
CA VAL A 254 -3.86 2.05 17.29
C VAL A 254 -4.18 1.15 18.47
N ASP A 255 -3.23 1.00 19.40
CA ASP A 255 -3.41 0.19 20.61
C ASP A 255 -3.97 -1.22 20.34
N GLY A 256 -3.54 -1.83 19.23
CA GLY A 256 -4.00 -3.16 18.80
C GLY A 256 -5.45 -3.22 18.29
N ARG A 257 -6.01 -2.10 17.85
CA ARG A 257 -7.34 -1.97 17.25
C ARG A 257 -7.27 -1.35 15.86
N LEU A 258 -8.06 -1.89 14.93
CA LEU A 258 -8.29 -1.25 13.64
C LEU A 258 -9.20 -0.02 13.83
N VAL A 259 -8.76 1.16 13.38
CA VAL A 259 -9.44 2.44 13.67
C VAL A 259 -9.74 3.30 12.44
N GLU A 260 -9.07 3.08 11.31
CA GLU A 260 -9.24 3.90 10.10
C GLU A 260 -8.84 3.07 8.87
N MET A 261 -9.48 3.27 7.72
CA MET A 261 -9.04 2.67 6.45
C MET A 261 -9.33 3.54 5.22
N TRP A 262 -8.49 3.36 4.20
CA TRP A 262 -8.63 3.92 2.85
C TRP A 262 -8.53 2.79 1.83
N ASP A 263 -9.17 2.94 0.67
CA ASP A 263 -9.07 1.98 -0.41
C ASP A 263 -8.96 2.61 -1.81
N ALA A 264 -8.45 1.80 -2.72
CA ALA A 264 -8.57 1.95 -4.16
C ALA A 264 -8.70 0.56 -4.76
N ILE A 265 -9.84 0.26 -5.40
CA ILE A 265 -10.18 -1.07 -5.90
C ILE A 265 -10.47 -1.02 -7.41
N PRO A 266 -9.48 -0.76 -8.27
CA PRO A 266 -9.68 -0.75 -9.71
C PRO A 266 -10.01 -2.14 -10.27
N GLU A 267 -10.83 -2.16 -11.31
CA GLU A 267 -10.94 -3.33 -12.20
C GLU A 267 -9.62 -3.48 -12.97
N VAL A 268 -9.12 -4.69 -13.11
CA VAL A 268 -7.84 -4.98 -13.78
C VAL A 268 -8.01 -6.07 -14.84
N PRO A 269 -7.23 -6.04 -15.94
CA PRO A 269 -7.36 -7.02 -17.01
C PRO A 269 -6.92 -8.43 -16.55
N GLN A 270 -7.31 -9.44 -17.33
CA GLN A 270 -6.63 -10.73 -17.24
C GLN A 270 -5.18 -10.59 -17.72
N ASP A 271 -4.27 -11.46 -17.25
CA ASP A 271 -2.84 -11.32 -17.58
C ASP A 271 -2.57 -11.37 -19.10
N HIS A 272 -3.39 -12.12 -19.86
CA HIS A 272 -3.29 -12.20 -21.32
C HIS A 272 -3.87 -10.97 -22.07
N GLU A 273 -4.53 -10.08 -21.36
CA GLU A 273 -5.12 -8.82 -21.86
C GLU A 273 -4.34 -7.59 -21.36
N ALA A 274 -3.37 -7.78 -20.44
CA ALA A 274 -2.53 -6.72 -19.93
C ALA A 274 -1.63 -6.14 -21.03
N LEU A 275 -1.19 -4.89 -20.84
CA LEU A 275 -0.29 -4.20 -21.77
C LEU A 275 1.16 -4.75 -21.72
N HIS A 276 1.44 -5.66 -20.80
CA HIS A 276 2.74 -6.25 -20.53
C HIS A 276 2.61 -7.69 -20.04
N ASP A 277 3.69 -8.48 -20.17
CA ASP A 277 3.68 -9.92 -19.85
C ASP A 277 4.05 -10.23 -18.38
N HIS A 278 4.09 -9.22 -17.51
CA HIS A 278 4.51 -9.36 -16.10
C HIS A 278 3.37 -9.74 -15.14
N GLY A 279 2.12 -9.78 -15.63
CA GLY A 279 0.92 -9.90 -14.80
C GLY A 279 0.62 -8.61 -14.03
N ILE A 280 -0.55 -8.53 -13.39
CA ILE A 280 -0.96 -7.34 -12.62
C ILE A 280 -0.47 -7.37 -11.16
N PHE A 281 -0.18 -8.56 -10.64
CA PHE A 281 0.14 -8.76 -9.23
C PHE A 281 1.55 -9.23 -9.00
#